data_AF-A0A2V9PLL1-F1
#
_entry.id   AF-A0A2V9PLL1-F1
#
_cell.length_a   1.000
_cell.length_b   1.000
_cell.length_c   1.000
_cell.angle_alpha   90.00
_cell.angle_beta   90.00
_cell.angle_gamma   90.00
#
_symmetry.space_group_name_H-M   'P 1'
#
loop_
_entity.id
_entity.type
_entity.pdbx_description
1 polymer ?
#
loop_
_entity_poly.entity_id
_entity_poly.type
_entity_poly.pdbx_seq_one_letter_code
_entity_poly.pdbx_strand_id
1 'polypeptide(L)'
;MKGIQQRLRKAEQQLAAIKAQANLPTTPQGRRVLAERLQPLEKEVEGLKQDVVAVEEAQVRRLNKSVNNPQRAFPNCPDLIEVENEVISGRPSNQSCPKTIEVIASRTTKRFEVSVSSDQIRLTQEANSFCIDFRSVQDGRPTDPGEVSAEATMSTRLLAVARVDRFAVGHYCAHVNFPLPGYWLITVKHEGSQGSGTIKFLESVD
;
A
#
# COMPACT_ATOMS: atom_id res chain seq x y z
N MET A 1 -7.05 -11.93 9.92
CA MET A 1 -6.80 -10.57 10.43
C MET A 1 -7.93 -10.00 11.28
N LYS A 2 -9.19 -9.95 10.82
CA LYS A 2 -10.31 -9.30 11.56
C LYS A 2 -10.42 -9.69 13.05
N GLY A 3 -10.25 -10.98 13.38
CA GLY A 3 -10.33 -11.46 14.76
C GLY A 3 -9.21 -10.97 15.69
N ILE A 4 -7.96 -10.96 15.24
CA ILE A 4 -6.81 -10.51 16.07
C ILE A 4 -6.86 -9.00 16.27
N GLN A 5 -7.17 -8.23 15.21
CA GLN A 5 -7.34 -6.78 15.31
C GLN A 5 -8.49 -6.38 16.24
N GLN A 6 -9.57 -7.14 16.27
CA GLN A 6 -10.68 -6.89 17.19
C GLN A 6 -10.29 -7.18 18.65
N ARG A 7 -9.52 -8.27 18.89
CA ARG A 7 -8.97 -8.58 20.22
C ARG A 7 -8.00 -7.50 20.70
N LEU A 8 -7.10 -7.03 19.83
CA LEU A 8 -6.17 -5.94 20.12
C LEU A 8 -6.92 -4.67 20.52
N ARG A 9 -7.91 -4.24 19.72
CA ARG A 9 -8.74 -3.07 20.05
C ARG A 9 -9.43 -3.20 21.40
N LYS A 10 -9.98 -4.37 21.71
CA LYS A 10 -10.64 -4.62 23.00
C LYS A 10 -9.66 -4.55 24.16
N ALA A 11 -8.47 -5.14 24.02
CA ALA A 11 -7.42 -5.11 25.04
C ALA A 11 -6.89 -3.70 25.28
N GLU A 12 -6.68 -2.91 24.22
CA GLU A 12 -6.27 -1.50 24.30
C GLU A 12 -7.34 -0.64 24.99
N GLN A 13 -8.62 -0.84 24.69
CA GLN A 13 -9.73 -0.16 25.38
C GLN A 13 -9.76 -0.50 26.88
N GLN A 14 -9.58 -1.76 27.24
CA GLN A 14 -9.51 -2.18 28.65
C GLN A 14 -8.30 -1.58 29.36
N LEU A 15 -7.14 -1.52 28.68
CA LEU A 15 -5.93 -0.93 29.23
C LEU A 15 -6.12 0.57 29.48
N ALA A 16 -6.72 1.29 28.52
CA ALA A 16 -7.05 2.70 28.66
C ALA A 16 -8.01 2.94 29.84
N ALA A 17 -9.03 2.10 30.01
CA ALA A 17 -9.97 2.19 31.13
C ALA A 17 -9.30 1.99 32.49
N ILE A 18 -8.41 0.99 32.62
CA ILE A 18 -7.67 0.74 33.87
C ILE A 18 -6.69 1.89 34.16
N LYS A 19 -5.99 2.41 33.14
CA LYS A 19 -5.10 3.58 33.30
C LYS A 19 -5.87 4.83 33.74
N ALA A 20 -7.07 5.05 33.21
CA ALA A 20 -7.95 6.13 33.65
C ALA A 20 -8.37 5.97 35.12
N GLN A 21 -8.70 4.75 35.56
CA GLN A 21 -9.02 4.45 36.96
C GLN A 21 -7.82 4.66 37.90
N ALA A 22 -6.61 4.34 37.45
CA ALA A 22 -5.38 4.54 38.22
C ALA A 22 -5.06 6.02 38.50
N ASN A 23 -5.58 6.93 37.69
CA ASN A 23 -5.44 8.38 37.88
C ASN A 23 -6.43 8.97 38.90
N LEU A 24 -7.44 8.20 39.32
CA LEU A 24 -8.39 8.64 40.35
C LEU A 24 -7.77 8.49 41.75
N PRO A 25 -8.20 9.28 42.74
CA PRO A 25 -7.80 9.07 44.13
C PRO A 25 -8.26 7.67 44.59
N THR A 26 -7.31 6.75 44.82
CA THR A 26 -7.60 5.41 45.33
C THR A 26 -6.85 5.14 46.62
N THR A 27 -7.36 4.21 47.43
CA THR A 27 -6.63 3.67 48.57
C THR A 27 -5.37 2.92 48.10
N PRO A 28 -4.36 2.73 48.97
CA PRO A 28 -3.17 1.95 48.64
C PRO A 28 -3.49 0.52 48.18
N GLN A 29 -4.52 -0.10 48.77
CA GLN A 29 -4.99 -1.43 48.39
C GLN A 29 -5.64 -1.42 46.99
N GLY A 30 -6.41 -0.38 46.66
CA GLY A 30 -6.92 -0.17 45.30
C GLY A 30 -5.80 -0.04 44.26
N ARG A 31 -4.70 0.67 44.58
CA ARG A 31 -3.54 0.78 43.67
C ARG A 31 -2.88 -0.55 43.40
N ARG A 32 -2.73 -1.42 44.43
CA ARG A 32 -2.16 -2.77 44.26
C ARG A 32 -3.01 -3.62 43.32
N VAL A 33 -4.32 -3.66 43.53
CA VAL A 33 -5.25 -4.42 42.67
C VAL A 33 -5.22 -3.90 41.23
N LEU A 34 -5.15 -2.58 41.03
CA LEU A 34 -5.02 -2.01 39.68
C LEU A 34 -3.69 -2.38 39.02
N ALA A 35 -2.57 -2.34 39.75
CA ALA A 35 -1.26 -2.73 39.24
C ALA A 35 -1.20 -4.22 38.84
N GLU A 36 -1.76 -5.10 39.68
CA GLU A 36 -1.85 -6.55 39.40
C GLU A 36 -2.67 -6.86 38.14
N ARG A 37 -3.69 -6.04 37.82
CA ARG A 37 -4.48 -6.17 36.60
C ARG A 37 -3.84 -5.52 35.38
N LEU A 38 -3.04 -4.47 35.57
CA LEU A 38 -2.39 -3.73 34.49
C LEU A 38 -1.30 -4.57 33.81
N GLN A 39 -0.43 -5.21 34.61
CA GLN A 39 0.73 -5.95 34.11
C GLN A 39 0.40 -7.09 33.12
N PRO A 40 -0.56 -8.00 33.39
CA PRO A 40 -0.91 -9.05 32.43
C PRO A 40 -1.56 -8.48 31.16
N LEU A 41 -2.32 -7.39 31.28
CA LEU A 41 -3.01 -6.77 30.14
C LEU A 41 -2.03 -6.04 29.21
N GLU A 42 -1.02 -5.36 29.75
CA GLU A 42 0.06 -4.77 28.94
C GLU A 42 0.84 -5.85 28.18
N LYS A 43 1.11 -6.99 28.83
CA LYS A 43 1.73 -8.14 28.17
C LYS A 43 0.85 -8.75 27.07
N GLU A 44 -0.47 -8.81 27.28
CA GLU A 44 -1.42 -9.29 26.27
C GLU A 44 -1.48 -8.35 25.06
N VAL A 45 -1.54 -7.03 25.28
CA VAL A 45 -1.53 -6.04 24.19
C VAL A 45 -0.25 -6.15 23.36
N GLU A 46 0.91 -6.26 24.01
CA GLU A 46 2.19 -6.40 23.32
C GLU A 46 2.27 -7.69 22.49
N GLY A 47 1.81 -8.82 23.06
CA GLY A 47 1.72 -10.09 22.34
C GLY A 47 0.78 -10.00 21.12
N LEU A 48 -0.39 -9.38 21.27
CA LEU A 48 -1.33 -9.20 20.16
C LEU A 48 -0.78 -8.28 19.06
N LYS A 49 0.03 -7.27 19.40
CA LYS A 49 0.72 -6.44 18.39
C LYS A 49 1.73 -7.24 17.60
N GLN A 50 2.52 -8.09 18.27
CA GLN A 50 3.46 -8.99 17.61
C GLN A 50 2.75 -9.99 16.70
N ASP A 51 1.60 -10.53 17.13
CA ASP A 51 0.78 -11.42 16.30
C ASP A 51 0.25 -10.73 15.04
N VAL A 52 -0.16 -9.46 15.13
CA VAL A 52 -0.59 -8.68 13.96
C VAL A 52 0.56 -8.53 12.96
N VAL A 53 1.73 -8.11 13.44
CA VAL A 53 2.94 -7.98 12.60
C VAL A 53 3.30 -9.32 11.94
N ALA A 54 3.29 -10.43 12.70
CA ALA A 54 3.60 -11.74 12.17
C ALA A 54 2.61 -12.20 11.08
N VAL A 55 1.31 -11.89 11.25
CA VAL A 55 0.29 -12.18 10.24
C VAL A 55 0.48 -11.34 8.98
N GLU A 56 0.80 -10.05 9.12
CA GLU A 56 1.10 -9.16 8.01
C GLU A 56 2.34 -9.63 7.24
N GLU A 57 3.43 -9.95 7.94
CA GLU A 57 4.64 -10.51 7.34
C GLU A 57 4.35 -11.83 6.62
N ALA A 58 3.57 -12.74 7.22
CA ALA A 58 3.18 -13.99 6.58
C ALA A 58 2.35 -13.76 5.32
N GLN A 59 1.48 -12.75 5.32
CA GLN A 59 0.68 -12.37 4.16
C GLN A 59 1.56 -11.80 3.04
N VAL A 60 2.51 -10.92 3.37
CA VAL A 60 3.51 -10.42 2.41
C VAL A 60 4.35 -11.56 1.84
N ARG A 61 4.81 -12.51 2.69
CA ARG A 61 5.56 -13.69 2.23
C ARG A 61 4.73 -14.58 1.30
N ARG A 62 3.43 -14.78 1.57
CA ARG A 62 2.53 -15.54 0.68
C ARG A 62 2.37 -14.83 -0.67
N LEU A 63 2.20 -13.51 -0.66
CA LEU A 63 2.13 -12.71 -1.89
C LEU A 63 3.42 -12.81 -2.70
N ASN A 64 4.59 -12.79 -2.04
CA ASN A 64 5.88 -12.94 -2.70
C ASN A 64 6.13 -14.36 -3.26
N LYS A 65 5.70 -15.42 -2.56
CA LYS A 65 5.80 -16.80 -3.08
C LYS A 65 4.91 -17.04 -4.31
N SER A 66 3.75 -16.40 -4.38
CA SER A 66 2.87 -16.49 -5.56
C SER A 66 3.47 -15.82 -6.80
N VAL A 67 4.39 -14.87 -6.62
CA VAL A 67 5.05 -14.12 -7.72
C VAL A 67 6.23 -14.91 -8.31
N ASN A 68 6.86 -15.80 -7.53
CA ASN A 68 8.07 -16.53 -7.95
C ASN A 68 7.80 -17.95 -8.50
N ASN A 69 6.57 -18.28 -8.86
CA ASN A 69 6.26 -19.54 -9.55
C ASN A 69 5.69 -19.26 -10.97
N PRO A 70 6.56 -19.09 -11.99
CA PRO A 70 6.14 -18.76 -13.36
C PRO A 70 5.54 -19.95 -14.14
N GLN A 71 5.30 -21.11 -13.53
CA GLN A 71 4.69 -22.27 -14.20
C GLN A 71 3.17 -22.31 -14.03
N ARG A 72 2.48 -21.34 -14.62
CA ARG A 72 1.22 -21.62 -15.34
C ARG A 72 1.31 -20.87 -16.66
N ALA A 73 1.77 -21.59 -17.68
CA ALA A 73 1.41 -21.30 -19.05
C ALA A 73 -0.11 -21.14 -19.09
N PHE A 74 -0.59 -19.97 -19.47
CA PHE A 74 -1.94 -19.82 -20.00
C PHE A 74 -1.89 -20.39 -21.43
N PRO A 75 -2.52 -21.54 -21.71
CA PRO A 75 -2.76 -21.94 -23.09
C PRO A 75 -4.01 -21.19 -23.56
N ASN A 76 -3.86 -20.47 -24.68
CA ASN A 76 -4.95 -19.97 -25.52
C ASN A 76 -5.87 -18.92 -24.89
N CYS A 77 -5.53 -17.63 -25.09
CA CYS A 77 -6.56 -16.64 -25.37
C CYS A 77 -6.84 -16.67 -26.88
N PRO A 78 -8.06 -17.03 -27.33
CA PRO A 78 -8.43 -16.90 -28.73
C PRO A 78 -8.63 -15.44 -29.11
N ASP A 79 -8.37 -15.14 -30.39
CA ASP A 79 -8.66 -13.87 -31.05
C ASP A 79 -10.04 -13.35 -30.68
N LEU A 80 -10.07 -12.25 -29.93
CA LEU A 80 -11.23 -11.39 -29.80
C LEU A 80 -11.18 -10.37 -30.93
N ILE A 81 -11.84 -10.74 -32.02
CA ILE A 81 -12.73 -9.93 -32.85
C ILE A 81 -12.49 -8.42 -32.74
N GLU A 82 -12.03 -7.85 -33.87
CA GLU A 82 -12.13 -6.44 -34.22
C GLU A 82 -13.51 -5.88 -33.86
N VAL A 83 -13.60 -5.21 -32.72
CA VAL A 83 -14.53 -4.12 -32.55
C VAL A 83 -13.75 -2.89 -32.99
N GLU A 84 -14.09 -2.35 -34.16
CA GLU A 84 -13.75 -1.00 -34.58
C GLU A 84 -14.23 -0.01 -33.51
N ASN A 85 -13.43 0.16 -32.47
CA ASN A 85 -13.46 1.36 -31.67
C ASN A 85 -12.32 2.21 -32.19
N GLU A 86 -12.68 3.34 -32.80
CA GLU A 86 -11.78 4.43 -33.09
C GLU A 86 -10.75 4.54 -31.97
N VAL A 87 -9.50 4.22 -32.30
CA VAL A 87 -8.36 4.62 -31.50
C VAL A 87 -8.32 6.14 -31.62
N ILE A 88 -9.11 6.79 -30.77
CA ILE A 88 -8.93 8.18 -30.41
C ILE A 88 -7.55 8.18 -29.76
N SER A 89 -6.54 8.49 -30.58
CA SER A 89 -5.28 9.07 -30.15
C SER A 89 -5.63 10.34 -29.37
N GLY A 90 -6.02 10.12 -28.12
CA GLY A 90 -6.39 11.18 -27.21
C GLY A 90 -5.17 12.04 -27.05
N ARG A 91 -5.27 13.30 -27.49
CA ARG A 91 -4.37 14.38 -27.09
C ARG A 91 -3.93 14.14 -25.64
N PRO A 92 -2.64 14.28 -25.30
CA PRO A 92 -2.22 14.31 -23.91
C PRO A 92 -3.11 15.36 -23.23
N SER A 93 -4.01 14.91 -22.37
CA SER A 93 -4.80 15.83 -21.57
C SER A 93 -3.79 16.62 -20.77
N ASN A 94 -3.91 17.95 -20.76
CA ASN A 94 -3.15 18.84 -19.88
C ASN A 94 -3.51 18.61 -18.39
N GLN A 95 -3.68 17.36 -17.96
CA GLN A 95 -3.73 16.98 -16.57
C GLN A 95 -2.31 17.10 -16.05
N SER A 96 -2.04 18.27 -15.47
CA SER A 96 -0.81 18.52 -14.74
C SER A 96 -0.68 17.48 -13.65
N CYS A 97 0.51 16.90 -13.53
CA CYS A 97 0.80 16.01 -12.43
C CYS A 97 0.60 16.75 -11.09
N PRO A 98 0.00 16.12 -10.07
CA PRO A 98 -0.28 16.80 -8.81
C PRO A 98 1.02 17.36 -8.25
N LYS A 99 0.94 18.55 -7.64
CA LYS A 99 2.09 19.10 -6.93
C LYS A 99 2.35 18.16 -5.76
N THR A 100 3.49 17.47 -5.76
CA THR A 100 3.88 16.56 -4.69
C THR A 100 3.91 17.31 -3.35
N ILE A 101 3.03 16.94 -2.42
CA ILE A 101 3.01 17.48 -1.05
C ILE A 101 3.63 16.47 -0.09
N GLU A 102 3.34 15.18 -0.26
CA GLU A 102 3.77 14.15 0.68
C GLU A 102 4.04 12.80 -0.01
N VAL A 103 5.05 12.07 0.48
CA VAL A 103 5.35 10.71 0.06
C VAL A 103 4.45 9.76 0.85
N ILE A 104 3.53 9.09 0.16
CA ILE A 104 2.61 8.12 0.75
C ILE A 104 3.36 6.82 1.08
N ALA A 105 4.23 6.38 0.16
CA ALA A 105 5.00 5.18 0.36
C ALA A 105 6.35 5.23 -0.38
N SER A 106 7.36 4.56 0.16
CA SER A 106 8.66 4.39 -0.49
C SER A 106 9.18 2.96 -0.32
N ARG A 107 9.86 2.46 -1.35
CA ARG A 107 10.51 1.14 -1.36
C ARG A 107 11.85 1.23 -2.07
N THR A 108 12.88 0.71 -1.42
CA THR A 108 14.21 0.58 -1.99
C THR A 108 14.40 -0.81 -2.59
N THR A 109 14.83 -0.85 -3.84
CA THR A 109 15.26 -2.05 -4.57
C THR A 109 16.79 -2.07 -4.68
N LYS A 110 17.37 -3.03 -5.41
CA LYS A 110 18.82 -3.07 -5.65
C LYS A 110 19.34 -1.88 -6.45
N ARG A 111 18.50 -1.26 -7.29
CA ARG A 111 18.91 -0.21 -8.25
C ARG A 111 18.18 1.10 -8.02
N PHE A 112 16.91 1.02 -7.63
CA PHE A 112 16.04 2.18 -7.48
C PHE A 112 15.50 2.31 -6.07
N GLU A 113 15.48 3.52 -5.56
CA GLU A 113 14.47 3.96 -4.60
C GLU A 113 13.24 4.39 -5.40
N VAL A 114 12.08 3.79 -5.08
CA VAL A 114 10.80 4.07 -5.74
C VAL A 114 9.86 4.65 -4.70
N SER A 115 9.43 5.89 -4.91
CA SER A 115 8.45 6.56 -4.03
C SER A 115 7.16 6.88 -4.77
N VAL A 116 6.05 6.71 -4.08
CA VAL A 116 4.72 7.12 -4.50
C VAL A 116 4.30 8.31 -3.66
N SER A 117 3.91 9.40 -4.32
CA SER A 117 3.52 10.64 -3.66
C SER A 117 2.21 11.20 -4.22
N SER A 118 1.49 11.97 -3.42
CA SER A 118 0.23 12.61 -3.85
C SER A 118 0.13 14.02 -3.27
N ASP A 119 -0.79 14.81 -3.84
CA ASP A 119 -1.27 16.06 -3.25
C ASP A 119 -2.37 15.83 -2.20
N GLN A 120 -2.94 14.62 -2.18
CA GLN A 120 -3.90 14.19 -1.17
C GLN A 120 -3.20 13.35 -0.10
N ILE A 121 -3.50 13.64 1.17
CA ILE A 121 -2.99 12.86 2.32
C ILE A 121 -3.54 11.42 2.29
N ARG A 122 -4.71 11.22 1.66
CA ARG A 122 -5.39 9.92 1.56
C ARG A 122 -5.97 9.75 0.18
N LEU A 123 -5.91 8.52 -0.32
CA LEU A 123 -6.62 8.15 -1.53
C LEU A 123 -8.12 8.08 -1.22
N THR A 124 -8.92 8.54 -2.16
CA THR A 124 -10.38 8.60 -2.03
C THR A 124 -11.03 7.62 -2.99
N GLN A 125 -12.28 7.24 -2.73
CA GLN A 125 -13.10 6.64 -3.78
C GLN A 125 -13.10 7.56 -5.02
N GLU A 126 -13.20 6.98 -6.22
CA GLU A 126 -13.17 7.66 -7.52
C GLU A 126 -11.76 8.05 -8.03
N ALA A 127 -11.64 9.18 -8.72
CA ALA A 127 -10.45 9.56 -9.46
C ALA A 127 -9.34 10.08 -8.54
N ASN A 128 -8.20 9.41 -8.60
CA ASN A 128 -7.00 9.75 -7.85
C ASN A 128 -5.84 9.95 -8.81
N SER A 129 -4.94 10.85 -8.43
CA SER A 129 -3.69 11.08 -9.14
C SER A 129 -2.53 10.99 -8.16
N PHE A 130 -1.46 10.30 -8.53
CA PHE A 130 -0.25 10.22 -7.73
C PHE A 130 0.99 10.20 -8.62
N CYS A 131 2.11 10.65 -8.09
CA CYS A 131 3.40 10.62 -8.75
C CYS A 131 4.16 9.36 -8.36
N ILE A 132 4.88 8.79 -9.32
CA ILE A 132 5.82 7.68 -9.12
C ILE A 132 7.21 8.20 -9.47
N ASP A 133 8.07 8.24 -8.47
CA ASP A 133 9.44 8.72 -8.56
C ASP A 133 10.43 7.56 -8.50
N PHE A 134 11.40 7.56 -9.41
CA PHE A 134 12.51 6.63 -9.45
C PHE A 134 13.82 7.38 -9.27
N ARG A 135 14.56 7.02 -8.22
CA ARG A 135 15.90 7.54 -7.95
C ARG A 135 16.91 6.41 -7.90
N SER A 136 18.10 6.63 -8.44
CA SER A 136 19.19 5.66 -8.33
C SER A 136 19.65 5.57 -6.88
N VAL A 137 19.80 4.35 -6.37
CA VAL A 137 20.30 4.10 -4.99
C VAL A 137 21.78 4.47 -4.88
N GLN A 138 22.53 4.52 -5.99
CA GLN A 138 23.97 4.78 -5.98
C GLN A 138 24.31 6.26 -5.74
N ASP A 139 23.53 7.17 -6.34
CA ASP A 139 23.82 8.60 -6.37
C ASP A 139 22.63 9.49 -6.01
N GLY A 140 21.47 8.90 -5.73
CA GLY A 140 20.23 9.59 -5.35
C GLY A 140 19.58 10.38 -6.50
N ARG A 141 20.09 10.28 -7.74
CA ARG A 141 19.61 11.10 -8.85
C ARG A 141 18.35 10.50 -9.49
N PRO A 142 17.40 11.34 -9.97
CA PRO A 142 16.30 10.87 -10.80
C PRO A 142 16.81 10.06 -11.97
N THR A 143 16.31 8.84 -12.11
CA THR A 143 16.79 7.88 -13.12
C THR A 143 15.59 7.27 -13.84
N ASP A 144 15.70 7.15 -15.15
CA ASP A 144 14.67 6.53 -15.98
C ASP A 144 14.73 4.99 -15.88
N PRO A 145 13.74 4.33 -15.28
CA PRO A 145 13.67 2.87 -15.25
C PRO A 145 13.23 2.24 -16.59
N GLY A 146 12.83 3.06 -17.57
CA GLY A 146 12.24 2.62 -18.84
C GLY A 146 10.72 2.79 -18.87
N GLU A 147 10.04 1.78 -19.40
CA GLU A 147 8.59 1.72 -19.40
C GLU A 147 8.07 1.49 -17.98
N VAL A 148 7.02 2.21 -17.59
CA VAL A 148 6.39 2.11 -16.27
C VAL A 148 4.90 1.92 -16.45
N SER A 149 4.35 0.93 -15.76
CA SER A 149 2.91 0.70 -15.65
C SER A 149 2.50 0.57 -14.20
N ALA A 150 1.25 0.90 -13.89
CA ALA A 150 0.70 0.77 -12.56
C ALA A 150 -0.72 0.20 -12.61
N GLU A 151 -1.02 -0.70 -11.67
CA GLU A 151 -2.33 -1.29 -11.48
C GLU A 151 -2.62 -1.37 -9.98
N ALA A 152 -3.89 -1.38 -9.58
CA ALA A 152 -4.28 -1.51 -8.19
C ALA A 152 -5.31 -2.63 -8.02
N THR A 153 -5.18 -3.41 -6.94
CA THR A 153 -6.07 -4.55 -6.67
C THR A 153 -6.58 -4.58 -5.23
N MET A 154 -7.90 -4.66 -5.02
CA MET A 154 -8.52 -4.72 -3.68
C MET A 154 -8.78 -6.16 -3.20
N SER A 155 -8.68 -7.12 -4.11
CA SER A 155 -8.84 -8.56 -3.90
C SER A 155 -8.49 -9.29 -5.20
N THR A 156 -8.71 -10.61 -5.29
CA THR A 156 -8.55 -11.36 -6.55
C THR A 156 -9.59 -11.04 -7.63
N ARG A 157 -10.57 -10.18 -7.35
CA ARG A 157 -11.70 -9.91 -8.26
C ARG A 157 -11.85 -8.45 -8.70
N LEU A 158 -11.10 -7.53 -8.09
CA LEU A 158 -11.22 -6.10 -8.37
C LEU A 158 -9.86 -5.54 -8.78
N LEU A 159 -9.82 -5.02 -10.00
CA LEU A 159 -8.65 -4.41 -10.64
C LEU A 159 -9.02 -2.99 -11.07
N ALA A 160 -8.18 -2.04 -10.72
CA ALA A 160 -8.20 -0.68 -11.24
C ALA A 160 -6.88 -0.47 -11.99
N VAL A 161 -6.95 -0.26 -13.30
CA VAL A 161 -5.77 0.02 -14.12
C VAL A 161 -5.46 1.51 -14.03
N ALA A 162 -4.22 1.85 -13.72
CA ALA A 162 -3.80 3.24 -13.72
C ALA A 162 -3.28 3.62 -15.11
N ARG A 163 -3.70 4.78 -15.61
CA ARG A 163 -3.05 5.41 -16.76
C ARG A 163 -1.76 6.05 -16.26
N VAL A 164 -0.63 5.68 -16.85
CA VAL A 164 0.69 6.20 -16.48
C VAL A 164 1.27 7.03 -17.62
N ASP A 165 1.56 8.30 -17.34
CA ASP A 165 2.16 9.23 -18.29
C ASP A 165 3.53 9.69 -17.74
N ARG A 166 4.57 9.68 -18.58
CA ARG A 166 5.89 10.18 -18.19
C ARG A 166 5.87 11.71 -18.16
N PHE A 167 6.25 12.30 -17.03
CA PHE A 167 6.31 13.76 -16.88
C PHE A 167 7.75 14.30 -16.95
N ALA A 168 8.71 13.61 -16.32
CA ALA A 168 10.13 13.93 -16.41
C ALA A 168 11.00 12.66 -16.27
N VAL A 169 12.33 12.80 -16.31
CA VAL A 169 13.25 11.68 -16.07
C VAL A 169 13.05 11.15 -14.66
N GLY A 170 12.69 9.87 -14.56
CA GLY A 170 12.41 9.23 -13.27
C GLY A 170 11.17 9.76 -12.55
N HIS A 171 10.28 10.50 -13.24
CA HIS A 171 9.05 11.05 -12.66
C HIS A 171 7.86 10.77 -13.56
N TYR A 172 6.89 10.02 -13.04
CA TYR A 172 5.72 9.56 -13.77
C TYR A 172 4.44 9.97 -13.05
N CYS A 173 3.42 10.27 -13.83
CA CYS A 173 2.09 10.57 -13.35
C CYS A 173 1.19 9.36 -13.51
N ALA A 174 0.53 8.92 -12.44
CA ALA A 174 -0.43 7.84 -12.50
C ALA A 174 -1.82 8.37 -12.13
N HIS A 175 -2.81 8.06 -12.98
CA HIS A 175 -4.21 8.36 -12.76
C HIS A 175 -4.99 7.06 -12.63
N VAL A 176 -5.69 6.87 -11.53
CA VAL A 176 -6.46 5.65 -11.25
C VAL A 176 -7.85 6.02 -10.73
N ASN A 177 -8.85 5.23 -11.08
CA ASN A 177 -10.19 5.33 -10.50
C ASN A 177 -10.43 4.15 -9.56
N PHE A 178 -10.60 4.43 -8.26
CA PHE A 178 -10.95 3.41 -7.28
C PHE A 178 -12.47 3.28 -7.15
N PRO A 179 -13.08 2.18 -7.61
CA PRO A 179 -14.53 2.05 -7.61
C PRO A 179 -15.13 1.87 -6.21
N LEU A 180 -14.34 1.43 -5.23
CA LEU A 180 -14.78 1.11 -3.87
C LEU A 180 -13.72 1.53 -2.83
N PRO A 181 -14.15 1.95 -1.63
CA PRO A 181 -13.23 2.17 -0.51
C PRO A 181 -12.70 0.84 0.04
N GLY A 182 -11.53 0.90 0.66
CA GLY A 182 -10.86 -0.25 1.27
C GLY A 182 -9.36 -0.30 1.00
N TYR A 183 -8.74 -1.44 1.25
CA TYR A 183 -7.30 -1.62 1.06
C TYR A 183 -6.97 -2.08 -0.36
N TRP A 184 -6.23 -1.26 -1.08
CA TRP A 184 -5.79 -1.52 -2.44
C TRP A 184 -4.28 -1.79 -2.49
N LEU A 185 -3.91 -2.88 -3.17
CA LEU A 185 -2.53 -3.21 -3.48
C LEU A 185 -2.15 -2.56 -4.81
N ILE A 186 -1.50 -1.40 -4.73
CA ILE A 186 -0.93 -0.69 -5.88
C ILE A 186 0.36 -1.39 -6.28
N THR A 187 0.43 -1.85 -7.52
CA THR A 187 1.55 -2.56 -8.12
C THR A 187 2.13 -1.72 -9.24
N VAL A 188 3.36 -1.27 -9.06
CA VAL A 188 4.14 -0.55 -10.06
C VAL A 188 5.09 -1.54 -10.72
N LYS A 189 5.01 -1.68 -12.04
CA LYS A 189 5.92 -2.51 -12.85
C LYS A 189 6.78 -1.58 -13.68
N HIS A 190 8.05 -1.93 -13.83
CA HIS A 190 8.92 -1.24 -14.76
C HIS A 190 9.71 -2.24 -15.60
N GLU A 191 10.06 -1.82 -16.82
CA GLU A 191 10.86 -2.60 -17.76
C GLU A 191 11.76 -1.67 -18.59
N GLY A 192 13.07 -1.92 -18.54
CA GLY A 192 14.02 -1.12 -19.30
C GLY A 192 15.43 -1.69 -19.32
N SER A 193 16.38 -0.92 -19.84
CA SER A 193 17.81 -1.30 -19.94
C SER A 193 18.46 -1.57 -18.58
N GLN A 194 17.91 -0.97 -17.52
CA GLN A 194 18.31 -1.21 -16.15
C GLN A 194 17.55 -2.37 -15.48
N GLY A 195 16.91 -3.22 -16.27
CA GLY A 195 16.18 -4.41 -15.83
C GLY A 195 14.69 -4.16 -15.63
N SER A 196 13.98 -5.24 -15.31
CA SER A 196 12.57 -5.21 -14.96
C SER A 196 12.35 -5.48 -13.47
N GLY A 197 11.24 -4.97 -12.95
CA GLY A 197 10.92 -5.10 -11.54
C GLY A 197 9.46 -4.81 -11.25
N THR A 198 9.03 -5.23 -10.07
CA THR A 198 7.68 -4.98 -9.56
C THR A 198 7.77 -4.52 -8.12
N ILE A 199 7.14 -3.39 -7.83
CA ILE A 199 7.05 -2.79 -6.52
C ILE A 199 5.58 -2.76 -6.10
N LYS A 200 5.30 -3.06 -4.83
CA LYS A 200 3.94 -3.15 -4.30
C LYS A 200 3.76 -2.30 -3.06
N PHE A 201 2.66 -1.57 -3.01
CA PHE A 201 2.24 -0.68 -1.93
C PHE A 201 0.82 -1.04 -1.52
N LEU A 202 0.55 -1.12 -0.21
CA LEU A 202 -0.78 -1.41 0.29
C LEU A 202 -1.34 -0.11 0.88
N GLU A 203 -2.33 0.46 0.21
CA GLU A 203 -2.89 1.76 0.57
C GLU A 203 -4.37 1.66 0.96
N SER A 204 -4.79 2.54 1.87
CA SER A 204 -6.20 2.71 2.22
C SER A 204 -6.84 3.74 1.31
N VAL A 205 -7.99 3.39 0.76
CA VAL A 205 -8.88 4.27 0.02
C VAL A 205 -10.11 4.53 0.90
N ASP A 206 -10.36 5.80 1.22
CA ASP A 206 -11.47 6.25 2.06
C ASP A 206 -12.77 6.46 1.26
#